data_AF-A0AAU1HJX4-F1
#
_entry.id   AF-A0AAU1HJX4-F1
#
_cell.length_a   1.000
_cell.length_b   1.000
_cell.length_c   1.000
_cell.angle_alpha   90.00
_cell.angle_beta   90.00
_cell.angle_gamma   90.00
#
_symmetry.space_group_name_H-M   'P 1'
#
loop_
_entity.id
_entity.type
_entity.pdbx_description
1 polymer ?
#
loop_
_entity_poly.entity_id
_entity_poly.type
_entity_poly.pdbx_seq_one_letter_code
_entity_poly.pdbx_strand_id
1 'polypeptide(L)'
;MRLALHGDGSATVKGNPLFICPRFDFRDFLVRVAKYSNVEERVAVLLDTFGSVPWLWDTPDELRFDCKDRELVGAEFQVAGEAADPEDSAHLSAAPAVHPGGLRAERTGTGLTRSSL
;
A
#
# COMPACT_ATOMS: atom_id res chain seq x y z
N MET A 1 12.92 4.84 6.59
CA MET A 1 12.59 5.05 5.15
C MET A 1 11.31 5.87 5.06
N ARG A 2 11.29 6.90 4.21
CA ARG A 2 10.14 7.79 3.98
C ARG A 2 9.78 7.76 2.49
N LEU A 3 8.50 7.54 2.20
CA LEU A 3 7.93 7.50 0.86
C LEU A 3 7.18 8.82 0.60
N ALA A 4 7.41 9.43 -0.56
CA ALA A 4 6.57 10.52 -1.04
C ALA A 4 5.31 9.92 -1.68
N LEU A 5 4.14 10.41 -1.29
CA LEU A 5 2.87 10.02 -1.89
C LEU A 5 2.45 11.10 -2.89
N HIS A 6 1.63 10.75 -3.88
CA HIS A 6 1.11 11.74 -4.81
C HIS A 6 0.44 12.92 -4.07
N GLY A 7 0.76 14.16 -4.45
CA GLY A 7 0.30 15.37 -3.78
C GLY A 7 1.22 15.82 -2.64
N ASP A 8 0.63 16.26 -1.52
CA ASP A 8 1.31 16.77 -0.32
C ASP A 8 1.44 15.69 0.79
N GLY A 9 1.27 14.41 0.44
CA GLY A 9 1.32 13.30 1.39
C GLY A 9 2.73 12.69 1.51
N SER A 10 3.07 12.20 2.71
CA SER A 10 4.23 11.33 2.88
C SER A 10 3.93 10.18 3.84
N ALA A 11 4.56 9.02 3.62
CA ALA A 11 4.45 7.87 4.52
C ALA A 11 5.81 7.50 5.11
N THR A 12 5.82 7.05 6.36
CA THR A 12 7.04 6.64 7.06
C THR A 12 6.87 5.22 7.56
N VAL A 13 7.92 4.41 7.35
CA VAL A 13 7.99 3.06 7.91
C VAL A 13 8.10 3.15 9.43
N LYS A 14 7.21 2.45 10.14
CA LYS A 14 7.28 2.25 11.59
C LYS A 14 7.84 0.85 11.87
N GLY A 15 8.67 0.76 12.91
CA GLY A 15 9.15 -0.53 13.44
C GLY A 15 8.08 -1.31 14.22
N ASN A 16 6.87 -0.78 14.33
CA ASN A 16 5.75 -1.50 14.91
C ASN A 16 5.15 -2.42 13.83
N PRO A 17 4.76 -3.66 14.19
CA PRO A 17 4.02 -4.52 13.28
C PRO A 17 2.75 -3.84 12.77
N LEU A 18 2.31 -4.21 11.56
CA LEU A 18 0.93 -3.96 11.15
C LEU A 18 0.00 -4.56 12.21
N PHE A 19 -0.92 -3.76 12.74
CA PHE A 19 -1.91 -4.19 13.75
C PHE A 19 -2.94 -5.19 13.20
N ILE A 20 -2.73 -5.65 11.97
CA ILE A 20 -3.73 -6.26 11.12
C ILE A 20 -3.10 -7.40 10.32
N CYS A 21 -3.85 -8.46 10.09
CA CYS A 21 -3.45 -9.54 9.19
C CYS A 21 -4.15 -9.31 7.83
N PRO A 22 -3.47 -8.67 6.85
CA PRO A 22 -4.06 -8.47 5.54
C PRO A 22 -4.14 -9.79 4.78
N ARG A 23 -5.12 -9.90 3.87
CA ARG A 23 -5.29 -11.04 2.97
C ARG A 23 -4.83 -10.69 1.56
N PHE A 24 -4.46 -11.72 0.82
CA PHE A 24 -4.02 -11.63 -0.57
C PHE A 24 -5.15 -12.06 -1.52
N ASP A 25 -5.43 -11.24 -2.52
CA ASP A 25 -6.34 -11.52 -3.64
C ASP A 25 -5.57 -11.32 -4.95
N PHE A 26 -5.51 -12.37 -5.77
CA PHE A 26 -4.75 -12.40 -7.02
C PHE A 26 -5.74 -12.38 -8.19
N ARG A 27 -5.76 -11.28 -8.96
CA ARG A 27 -6.66 -11.10 -10.12
C ARG A 27 -5.99 -10.26 -11.18
N ASP A 28 -6.19 -10.56 -12.46
CA ASP A 28 -5.82 -9.65 -13.57
C ASP A 28 -4.38 -9.10 -13.48
N PHE A 29 -3.40 -9.95 -13.15
CA PHE A 29 -2.00 -9.57 -12.91
C PHE A 29 -1.78 -8.55 -11.77
N LEU A 30 -2.72 -8.47 -10.83
CA LEU A 30 -2.67 -7.63 -9.65
C LEU A 30 -2.62 -8.49 -8.39
N VAL A 31 -1.76 -8.10 -7.45
CA VAL A 31 -1.78 -8.60 -6.08
C VAL A 31 -2.40 -7.54 -5.19
N ARG A 32 -3.58 -7.83 -4.63
CA ARG A 32 -4.24 -6.96 -3.64
C ARG A 32 -4.00 -7.51 -2.25
N VAL A 33 -3.56 -6.63 -1.36
CA VAL A 33 -3.28 -6.91 0.05
C VAL A 33 -4.24 -6.05 0.87
N ALA A 34 -5.28 -6.61 1.48
CA ALA A 34 -6.26 -5.85 2.27
C ALA A 34 -7.06 -6.78 3.20
N LYS A 35 -7.82 -6.21 4.15
CA LYS A 35 -8.57 -7.00 5.15
C LYS A 35 -9.85 -7.70 4.67
N TYR A 36 -10.32 -7.45 3.45
CA TYR A 36 -11.64 -7.91 3.02
C TYR A 36 -11.67 -9.41 2.65
N SER A 37 -12.86 -10.00 2.75
CA SER A 37 -13.14 -11.41 2.43
C SER A 37 -14.13 -11.57 1.28
N ASN A 38 -14.94 -10.53 1.02
CA ASN A 38 -16.03 -10.51 0.06
C ASN A 38 -16.14 -9.12 -0.59
N VAL A 39 -17.05 -9.01 -1.56
CA VAL A 39 -17.23 -7.78 -2.34
C VAL A 39 -17.82 -6.65 -1.47
N GLU A 40 -18.74 -6.96 -0.55
CA GLU A 40 -19.33 -5.94 0.34
C GLU A 40 -18.27 -5.30 1.25
N GLU A 41 -17.44 -6.11 1.90
CA GLU A 41 -16.32 -5.66 2.73
C GLU A 41 -15.29 -4.88 1.91
N ARG A 42 -15.04 -5.31 0.66
CA ARG A 42 -14.15 -4.57 -0.25
C ARG A 42 -14.68 -3.17 -0.51
N VAL A 43 -15.97 -3.03 -0.81
CA VAL A 43 -16.58 -1.71 -1.07
C VAL A 43 -16.50 -0.83 0.18
N ALA A 44 -16.79 -1.37 1.36
CA ALA A 44 -16.68 -0.63 2.62
C ALA A 44 -15.24 -0.15 2.86
N VAL A 45 -14.24 -1.02 2.69
CA VAL A 45 -12.82 -0.66 2.83
C VAL A 45 -12.42 0.42 1.82
N LEU A 46 -12.91 0.37 0.58
CA LEU A 46 -12.60 1.41 -0.42
C LEU A 46 -13.19 2.78 -0.06
N LEU A 47 -14.35 2.81 0.60
CA LEU A 47 -15.00 4.06 1.01
C LEU A 47 -14.35 4.67 2.26
N ASP A 48 -13.83 3.85 3.17
CA ASP A 48 -13.23 4.29 4.43
C ASP A 48 -11.71 4.58 4.33
N THR A 49 -11.11 4.39 3.16
CA THR A 49 -9.68 4.58 2.93
C THR A 49 -9.38 5.66 1.92
N PHE A 50 -8.18 6.22 1.99
CA PHE A 50 -7.63 7.05 0.92
C PHE A 50 -6.42 6.36 0.29
N GLY A 51 -6.33 6.45 -1.04
CA GLY A 51 -5.28 5.85 -1.84
C GLY A 51 -4.14 6.82 -2.17
N SER A 52 -2.98 6.27 -2.49
CA SER A 52 -1.85 6.97 -3.10
C SER A 52 -1.20 6.07 -4.13
N VAL A 53 -0.70 6.68 -5.21
CA VAL A 53 0.00 5.97 -6.28
C VAL A 53 1.50 6.19 -6.14
N PRO A 54 2.27 5.17 -5.71
CA PRO A 54 3.71 5.15 -5.88
C PRO A 54 4.17 4.47 -7.18
N TRP A 55 5.26 4.97 -7.74
CA TRP A 55 6.02 4.28 -8.79
C TRP A 55 7.09 3.41 -8.12
N LEU A 56 6.72 2.20 -7.73
CA LEU A 56 7.69 1.21 -7.24
C LEU A 56 8.27 0.36 -8.39
N TRP A 57 7.49 0.18 -9.45
CA TRP A 57 7.82 -0.54 -10.67
C TRP A 57 7.48 0.31 -11.92
N ASP A 58 7.67 -0.24 -13.11
CA ASP A 58 7.30 0.39 -14.39
C ASP A 58 5.78 0.64 -14.53
N THR A 59 4.97 -0.01 -13.69
CA THR A 59 3.52 0.22 -13.58
C THR A 59 3.21 0.79 -12.19
N PRO A 60 2.33 1.79 -12.07
CA PRO A 60 1.97 2.38 -10.79
C PRO A 60 1.29 1.37 -9.86
N ASP A 61 1.79 1.25 -8.63
CA ASP A 61 1.14 0.54 -7.54
C ASP A 61 0.19 1.47 -6.79
N GLU A 62 -0.68 0.94 -5.94
CA GLU A 62 -1.56 1.73 -5.07
C GLU A 62 -1.41 1.33 -3.60
N LEU A 63 -1.22 2.30 -2.71
CA LEU A 63 -1.23 2.11 -1.26
C LEU A 63 -2.45 2.79 -0.65
N ARG A 64 -3.19 2.11 0.22
CA ARG A 64 -4.43 2.58 0.86
C ARG A 64 -4.28 2.67 2.37
N PHE A 65 -4.64 3.82 2.91
CA PHE A 65 -4.50 4.16 4.33
C PHE A 65 -5.85 4.45 4.97
N ASP A 66 -6.00 4.09 6.24
CA ASP A 66 -7.18 4.40 7.02
C ASP A 66 -7.31 5.93 7.23
N CYS A 67 -8.50 6.48 7.00
CA CYS A 67 -8.71 7.93 7.12
C CYS A 67 -8.48 8.49 8.53
N LYS A 68 -8.70 7.68 9.58
CA LYS A 68 -8.64 8.10 10.98
C LYS A 68 -7.25 7.90 11.56
N ASP A 69 -6.76 6.67 11.50
CA ASP A 69 -5.53 6.24 12.15
C ASP A 69 -4.30 6.46 11.25
N ARG A 70 -4.52 6.61 9.94
CA ARG A 70 -3.50 6.80 8.90
C ARG A 70 -2.50 5.65 8.78
N GLU A 71 -2.87 4.49 9.31
CA GLU A 71 -2.11 3.25 9.16
C GLU A 71 -2.44 2.61 7.80
N LEU A 72 -1.46 1.90 7.23
CA LEU A 72 -1.66 1.14 6.00
C LEU A 72 -2.67 0.01 6.24
N VAL A 73 -3.72 -0.02 5.44
CA VAL A 73 -4.77 -1.04 5.53
C VAL A 73 -4.99 -1.80 4.23
N GLY A 74 -4.41 -1.31 3.12
CA GLY A 74 -4.24 -2.14 1.94
C GLY A 74 -3.20 -1.64 0.95
N ALA A 75 -2.86 -2.50 0.00
CA ALA A 75 -1.97 -2.22 -1.11
C ALA A 75 -2.41 -3.02 -2.35
N GLU A 76 -2.10 -2.51 -3.53
CA GLU A 76 -2.35 -3.15 -4.81
C GLU A 76 -1.07 -3.02 -5.63
N PHE A 77 -0.50 -4.16 -5.99
CA PHE A 77 0.75 -4.24 -6.74
C PHE A 77 0.49 -4.80 -8.13
N GLN A 78 1.05 -4.14 -9.13
CA GLN A 78 1.02 -4.60 -10.50
C GLN A 78 2.12 -5.63 -10.71
N VAL A 79 1.73 -6.84 -11.08
CA VAL A 79 2.67 -7.89 -11.49
C VAL A 79 2.99 -7.63 -12.96
N ALA A 80 4.27 -7.47 -13.28
CA ALA A 80 4.70 -7.38 -14.67
C ALA A 80 4.13 -8.57 -15.45
N GLY A 81 3.47 -8.29 -16.58
CA GLY A 81 2.73 -9.28 -17.36
C GLY A 81 3.59 -10.39 -17.97
N GLU A 82 4.91 -10.26 -17.89
CA GLU A 82 5.87 -11.28 -18.29
C GLU A 82 6.36 -12.00 -17.02
N ALA A 83 5.84 -13.21 -16.80
CA ALA A 83 6.43 -14.10 -15.82
C ALA A 83 7.86 -14.41 -16.29
N ALA A 84 8.83 -14.38 -15.37
CA ALA A 84 10.16 -14.87 -15.66
C ALA A 84 10.06 -16.31 -16.20
N ASP A 85 10.91 -16.65 -17.18
CA ASP A 85 10.94 -18.00 -17.71
C ASP A 85 11.08 -19.00 -16.54
N PRO A 86 10.36 -20.14 -16.54
CA PRO A 86 10.56 -21.17 -15.53
C PRO A 86 12.03 -21.57 -15.34
N GLU A 87 12.89 -21.46 -16.37
CA GLU A 87 14.32 -21.71 -16.24
C GLU A 87 15.10 -20.62 -15.50
N ASP A 88 14.60 -19.38 -15.55
CA ASP A 88 15.13 -18.20 -14.83
C ASP A 88 14.43 -17.97 -13.47
N SER A 89 13.40 -18.74 -13.17
CA SER A 89 12.65 -18.66 -11.93
C SER A 89 13.45 -19.26 -10.77
N ALA A 90 14.18 -18.41 -10.05
CA ALA A 90 14.89 -18.83 -8.85
C ALA A 90 13.89 -19.19 -7.72
N HIS A 91 13.81 -20.48 -7.38
CA HIS A 91 13.08 -20.93 -6.20
C HIS A 91 13.86 -20.56 -4.93
N LEU A 92 13.35 -19.60 -4.15
CA LEU A 92 13.88 -19.29 -2.82
C LEU A 92 13.73 -20.54 -1.92
N SER A 93 14.85 -21.21 -1.64
CA SER A 93 14.86 -22.42 -0.79
C SER A 93 14.63 -22.12 0.69
N ALA A 94 14.72 -20.86 1.10
CA ALA A 94 14.45 -20.41 2.46
C ALA A 94 13.46 -19.24 2.44
N ALA A 95 12.51 -19.26 3.37
CA ALA A 95 11.63 -18.12 3.59
C ALA A 95 12.49 -16.90 4.01
N PRO A 96 12.31 -15.73 3.38
CA PRO A 96 13.03 -14.53 3.78
C PRO A 96 12.71 -14.18 5.24
N ALA A 97 13.68 -13.59 5.94
CA ALA A 97 13.49 -13.15 7.31
C ALA A 97 12.32 -12.16 7.39
N VAL A 98 11.29 -12.53 8.17
CA VAL A 98 10.11 -11.67 8.37
C VAL A 98 10.46 -10.63 9.41
N HIS A 99 10.49 -9.37 9.01
CA HIS A 99 10.60 -8.24 9.93
C HIS A 99 9.22 -7.60 10.12
N PRO A 100 8.71 -7.50 11.35
CA PRO A 100 7.48 -6.76 11.60
C PRO A 100 7.73 -5.29 11.26
N GLY A 101 6.90 -4.75 10.38
CA GLY A 101 6.94 -3.36 9.99
C GLY A 101 5.55 -2.88 9.63
N GLY A 102 5.33 -1.58 9.79
CA GLY A 102 4.09 -0.89 9.45
C GLY A 102 4.38 0.36 8.63
N LEU A 103 3.36 0.90 7.98
CA LEU A 103 3.45 2.13 7.23
C LEU A 103 2.38 3.08 7.74
N ARG A 104 2.77 4.31 8.05
CA ARG A 104 1.85 5.36 8.48
C ARG A 104 2.00 6.59 7.60
N ALA A 105 0.87 7.11 7.13
CA ALA A 105 0.80 8.32 6.32
C ALA A 105 0.63 9.57 7.19
N GLU A 106 1.17 10.68 6.71
CA GLU A 106 0.94 12.02 7.19
C GLU A 106 0.52 12.90 6.02
N ARG A 107 -0.54 13.68 6.23
CA ARG A 107 -0.94 14.73 5.31
C ARG A 107 -0.24 16.01 5.73
N THR A 108 0.53 16.60 4.83
CA THR A 108 1.09 17.93 5.10
C THR A 108 -0.04 18.92 4.82
N GLY A 109 -0.61 19.54 5.85
CA GLY A 109 -1.66 20.52 5.64
C GLY A 109 -1.13 21.65 4.76
N THR A 110 -1.85 21.98 3.68
CA THR A 110 -1.62 23.21 2.94
C THR A 110 -1.88 24.39 3.88
N GLY A 111 -0.80 24.92 4.45
CA GLY A 111 -0.82 26.24 5.07
C GLY A 111 -1.02 27.29 3.99
N LEU A 112 -2.23 27.42 3.46
CA LEU A 112 -2.67 28.70 2.94
C LEU A 112 -2.85 29.61 4.16
N THR A 113 -1.82 30.38 4.48
CA THR A 113 -1.98 31.63 5.20
C THR A 113 -3.06 32.43 4.49
N ARG A 114 -4.26 32.50 5.09
CA ARG A 114 -5.24 33.54 4.78
C ARG A 114 -4.59 34.87 5.15
N SER A 115 -3.98 35.54 4.18
CA SER A 115 -3.74 36.98 4.27
C SER A 115 -5.09 37.66 4.09
N SER A 116 -5.64 38.12 5.20
CA SER A 116 -6.71 39.11 5.23
C SER A 116 -6.20 40.41 4.61
N LEU A 117 -6.85 40.88 3.56
CA LEU A 117 -7.00 42.30 3.22
C LEU A 117 -8.42 42.50 2.66
#